data_AF-A0A9E0RXX9-F1
#
_entry.id   AF-A0A9E0RXX9-F1
#
_cell.length_a   1.000
_cell.length_b   1.000
_cell.length_c   1.000
_cell.angle_alpha   90.00
_cell.angle_beta   90.00
_cell.angle_gamma   90.00
#
_symmetry.space_group_name_H-M   'P 1'
#
loop_
_entity.id
_entity.type
_entity.pdbx_description
1 polymer ?
#
loop_
_entity_poly.entity_id
_entity_poly.type
_entity_poly.pdbx_seq_one_letter_code
_entity_poly.pdbx_strand_id
1 'polypeptide(L)'
;HHQVYRDFLHPAYVVQALGGTASETQLSYVTTGLSGLDGKPVHPQRALSLGPVLVAPRELEQLATRCIELPQPGWLEIESADIMRDLVDELRAESHDTIVSLQKTARWVRDIQPTPLANETDKILPPDWVRDGGVYLITGGLGALGLEFAKHLAVHKRVKLLLLAREPLPPETMWEEILSNQTASRVAQRIQSLRDLRAIGADVSVIAGDITRADSLERALRDGREQYGPINGVIHAAGVMDDAPLMTKNAASMQRVLAPKVDGTLNLDRLITEPLDAFILFSSVASFLGLPGQIDYTAANAFLDAFARERQERAPGRTLVINWNAWRDVGMAANAHRHQTEGLEPNMPCAHPALDGYSDIGGQRTFVRTFSRADDWLLSEHVVKDGTALLSGTTFVELARAAVAEGRPGQTVELSNLTFLSPFTVAQDESRLLTLQMTPTGKDACDISIRGGTDLESQPLVMCEARSVASEAPPTINLNLIAHRCQVRKWTSPDGYLDQNFMAFGPRWANMKSVQFGHVEALVELELDE
;
A
#
# COMPACT_ATOMS: atom_id res chain seq x y z
N HIS A 1 -16.15 11.47 -11.01
CA HIS A 1 -16.79 10.89 -9.80
C HIS A 1 -17.72 9.69 -10.06
N HIS A 2 -18.83 9.78 -10.81
CA HIS A 2 -19.80 8.66 -10.94
C HIS A 2 -19.19 7.33 -11.43
N GLN A 3 -18.21 7.38 -12.34
CA GLN A 3 -17.54 6.18 -12.86
C GLN A 3 -16.61 5.52 -11.83
N VAL A 4 -15.91 6.28 -10.97
CA VAL A 4 -15.08 5.70 -9.89
C VAL A 4 -15.95 4.94 -8.88
N TYR A 5 -17.14 5.46 -8.57
CA TYR A 5 -18.08 4.75 -7.71
C TYR A 5 -18.53 3.42 -8.34
N ARG A 6 -18.98 3.48 -9.61
CA ARG A 6 -19.50 2.32 -10.32
C ARG A 6 -18.45 1.25 -10.59
N ASP A 7 -17.30 1.64 -11.14
CA ASP A 7 -16.31 0.72 -11.69
C ASP A 7 -15.24 0.32 -10.66
N PHE A 8 -15.25 0.90 -9.45
CA PHE A 8 -14.33 0.52 -8.36
C PHE A 8 -14.96 0.44 -6.97
N LEU A 9 -15.55 1.53 -6.43
CA LEU A 9 -15.98 1.51 -5.02
C LEU A 9 -17.10 0.50 -4.77
N HIS A 10 -18.09 0.39 -5.66
CA HIS A 10 -19.12 -0.62 -5.55
C HIS A 10 -18.54 -2.04 -5.63
N PRO A 11 -17.71 -2.40 -6.64
CA PRO A 11 -16.93 -3.63 -6.62
C PRO A 11 -16.17 -3.92 -5.33
N ALA A 12 -15.44 -2.94 -4.79
CA ALA A 12 -14.67 -3.09 -3.56
C ALA A 12 -15.58 -3.40 -2.36
N TYR A 13 -16.71 -2.69 -2.24
CA TYR A 13 -17.69 -2.94 -1.18
C TYR A 13 -18.39 -4.29 -1.30
N VAL A 14 -18.66 -4.77 -2.52
CA VAL A 14 -19.20 -6.13 -2.72
C VAL A 14 -18.21 -7.16 -2.22
N VAL A 15 -16.92 -7.02 -2.52
CA VAL A 15 -15.90 -7.95 -2.02
C VAL A 15 -15.78 -7.85 -0.50
N GLN A 16 -15.79 -6.65 0.09
CA GLN A 16 -15.77 -6.50 1.56
C GLN A 16 -16.98 -7.19 2.21
N ALA A 17 -18.17 -7.05 1.63
CA ALA A 17 -19.36 -7.71 2.14
C ALA A 17 -19.25 -9.25 2.05
N LEU A 18 -18.73 -9.78 0.94
CA LEU A 18 -18.50 -11.21 0.74
C LEU A 18 -17.37 -11.76 1.63
N GLY A 19 -16.34 -10.96 1.90
CA GLY A 19 -15.24 -11.32 2.80
C GLY A 19 -15.68 -11.53 4.25
N GLY A 20 -16.82 -10.96 4.66
CA GLY A 20 -17.47 -11.25 5.94
C GLY A 20 -18.21 -12.59 5.99
N THR A 21 -18.24 -13.34 4.89
CA THR A 21 -18.91 -14.64 4.80
C THR A 21 -17.90 -15.79 4.78
N ALA A 22 -18.32 -16.96 5.27
CA ALA A 22 -17.49 -18.18 5.32
C ALA A 22 -17.62 -19.09 4.09
N SER A 23 -18.50 -18.74 3.13
CA SER A 23 -18.79 -19.59 1.97
C SER A 23 -17.82 -19.32 0.82
N GLU A 24 -17.30 -20.38 0.21
CA GLU A 24 -16.58 -20.27 -1.05
C GLU A 24 -17.49 -19.61 -2.11
N THR A 25 -17.02 -18.51 -2.69
CA THR A 25 -17.80 -17.68 -3.61
C THR A 25 -16.97 -17.30 -4.83
N GLN A 26 -17.51 -17.53 -6.02
CA GLN A 26 -16.95 -16.99 -7.26
C GLN A 26 -17.69 -15.70 -7.64
N LEU A 27 -16.95 -14.60 -7.73
CA LEU A 27 -17.45 -13.29 -8.14
C LEU A 27 -16.92 -12.93 -9.53
N SER A 28 -17.83 -12.88 -10.52
CA SER A 28 -17.49 -12.53 -11.91
C SER A 28 -17.94 -11.10 -12.26
N TYR A 29 -16.99 -10.26 -12.64
CA TYR A 29 -17.20 -8.89 -13.09
C TYR A 29 -17.32 -8.86 -14.61
N VAL A 30 -18.54 -8.66 -15.12
CA VAL A 30 -18.79 -8.56 -16.55
C VAL A 30 -18.62 -7.10 -17.01
N THR A 31 -17.78 -6.87 -18.02
CA THR A 31 -17.43 -5.53 -18.51
C THR A 31 -17.33 -5.47 -20.04
N THR A 32 -17.04 -4.29 -20.58
CA THR A 32 -16.75 -4.05 -22.01
C THR A 32 -15.64 -3.01 -22.14
N GLY A 33 -14.75 -3.14 -23.12
CA GLY A 33 -13.73 -2.12 -23.40
C GLY A 33 -12.55 -2.07 -22.45
N LEU A 34 -12.15 -3.22 -21.92
CA LEU A 34 -10.98 -3.38 -21.09
C LEU A 34 -9.72 -3.65 -21.95
N SER A 35 -9.83 -4.55 -22.94
CA SER A 35 -8.65 -5.09 -23.62
C SER A 35 -8.30 -4.39 -24.93
N GLY A 36 -9.23 -3.67 -25.56
CA GLY A 36 -9.03 -3.06 -26.88
C GLY A 36 -8.64 -4.05 -27.98
N LEU A 37 -9.01 -5.34 -27.83
CA LEU A 37 -8.84 -6.35 -28.86
C LEU A 37 -9.55 -5.94 -30.15
N ASP A 38 -9.04 -6.43 -31.29
CA ASP A 38 -9.55 -6.13 -32.63
C ASP A 38 -9.63 -4.64 -32.97
N GLY A 39 -8.74 -3.83 -32.38
CA GLY A 39 -8.70 -2.37 -32.59
C GLY A 39 -9.91 -1.64 -32.04
N LYS A 40 -10.63 -2.24 -31.08
CA LYS A 40 -11.75 -1.59 -30.40
C LYS A 40 -11.24 -0.55 -29.39
N PRO A 41 -11.97 0.56 -29.19
CA PRO A 41 -11.59 1.59 -28.23
C PRO A 41 -11.38 1.01 -26.83
N VAL A 42 -10.38 1.49 -26.09
CA VAL A 42 -10.22 1.16 -24.67
C VAL A 42 -11.01 2.17 -23.82
N HIS A 43 -11.64 1.71 -22.74
CA HIS A 43 -12.36 2.54 -21.77
C HIS A 43 -11.63 2.51 -20.42
N PRO A 44 -10.77 3.50 -20.13
CA PRO A 44 -9.87 3.45 -18.98
C PRO A 44 -10.56 3.24 -17.63
N GLN A 45 -11.77 3.77 -17.46
CA GLN A 45 -12.51 3.63 -16.21
C GLN A 45 -12.91 2.20 -15.90
N ARG A 46 -13.04 1.34 -16.93
CA ARG A 46 -13.35 -0.08 -16.75
C ARG A 46 -12.18 -0.85 -16.15
N ALA A 47 -10.96 -0.39 -16.37
CA ALA A 47 -9.78 -1.01 -15.77
C ALA A 47 -9.69 -0.81 -14.26
N LEU A 48 -10.46 0.12 -13.69
CA LEU A 48 -10.52 0.29 -12.23
C LEU A 48 -11.04 -0.97 -11.52
N SER A 49 -11.89 -1.79 -12.17
CA SER A 49 -12.39 -3.03 -11.58
C SER A 49 -11.29 -4.08 -11.37
N LEU A 50 -10.13 -3.91 -12.01
CA LEU A 50 -8.99 -4.81 -11.85
C LEU A 50 -8.40 -4.79 -10.43
N GLY A 51 -8.59 -3.71 -9.67
CA GLY A 51 -8.22 -3.68 -8.25
C GLY A 51 -8.87 -4.81 -7.45
N PRO A 52 -10.20 -4.78 -7.27
CA PRO A 52 -10.92 -5.86 -6.60
C PRO A 52 -10.69 -7.23 -7.25
N VAL A 53 -10.66 -7.31 -8.58
CA VAL A 53 -10.51 -8.58 -9.29
C VAL A 53 -9.17 -9.26 -9.02
N LEU A 54 -8.07 -8.51 -8.89
CA LEU A 54 -6.74 -9.10 -8.73
C LEU A 54 -6.31 -9.22 -7.26
N VAL A 55 -6.78 -8.33 -6.39
CA VAL A 55 -6.32 -8.26 -4.99
C VAL A 55 -7.19 -9.11 -4.05
N ALA A 56 -8.51 -9.10 -4.22
CA ALA A 56 -9.43 -9.83 -3.35
C ALA A 56 -9.08 -11.32 -3.13
N PRO A 57 -8.80 -12.13 -4.16
CA PRO A 57 -8.58 -13.57 -3.99
C PRO A 57 -7.23 -13.89 -3.33
N ARG A 58 -6.37 -12.87 -3.15
CA ARG A 58 -5.08 -13.00 -2.48
C ARG A 58 -5.13 -12.61 -1.01
N GLU A 59 -6.20 -11.94 -0.60
CA GLU A 59 -6.45 -11.56 0.80
C GLU A 59 -7.57 -12.37 1.44
N LEU A 60 -8.51 -12.88 0.63
CA LEU A 60 -9.70 -13.60 1.06
C LEU A 60 -9.73 -14.95 0.35
N GLU A 61 -9.21 -15.98 1.01
CA GLU A 61 -9.05 -17.34 0.44
C GLU A 61 -10.37 -17.95 -0.05
N GLN A 62 -11.49 -17.56 0.55
CA GLN A 62 -12.82 -18.04 0.17
C GLN A 62 -13.39 -17.36 -1.09
N LEU A 63 -12.74 -16.32 -1.61
CA LEU A 63 -13.21 -15.59 -2.79
C LEU A 63 -12.35 -15.87 -4.00
N ALA A 64 -12.99 -16.37 -5.06
CA ALA A 64 -12.43 -16.36 -6.40
C ALA A 64 -13.03 -15.20 -7.19
N THR A 65 -12.21 -14.39 -7.84
CA THR A 65 -12.68 -13.25 -8.64
C THR A 65 -12.24 -13.38 -10.09
N ARG A 66 -13.10 -12.90 -11.00
CA ARG A 66 -12.84 -12.92 -12.44
C ARG A 66 -13.34 -11.65 -13.09
N CYS A 67 -12.70 -11.19 -14.15
CA CYS A 67 -13.22 -10.15 -15.03
C CYS A 67 -13.44 -10.74 -16.42
N ILE A 68 -14.68 -10.70 -16.88
CA ILE A 68 -15.10 -11.21 -18.18
C ILE A 68 -15.50 -10.00 -19.03
N GLU A 69 -14.68 -9.69 -20.02
CA GLU A 69 -14.99 -8.70 -21.03
C GLU A 69 -15.86 -9.31 -22.13
N LEU A 70 -16.94 -8.61 -22.47
CA LEU A 70 -17.76 -8.88 -23.65
C LEU A 70 -17.34 -7.95 -24.80
N PRO A 71 -17.67 -8.31 -26.06
CA PRO A 71 -17.43 -7.44 -27.20
C PRO A 71 -18.12 -6.09 -27.01
N GLN A 72 -17.46 -5.01 -27.40
CA GLN A 72 -18.10 -3.69 -27.32
C GLN A 72 -19.31 -3.62 -28.26
N PRO A 73 -20.48 -3.20 -27.77
CA PRO A 73 -21.69 -3.15 -28.59
C PRO A 73 -21.60 -2.09 -29.69
N GLY A 74 -21.84 -2.50 -30.94
CA GLY A 74 -22.91 -1.83 -31.66
C GLY A 74 -24.24 -2.11 -30.96
N TRP A 75 -25.20 -1.16 -30.96
CA TRP A 75 -26.53 -1.29 -30.32
C TRP A 75 -27.35 -2.57 -30.68
N LEU A 76 -26.88 -3.38 -31.63
CA LEU A 76 -27.50 -4.63 -32.11
C LEU A 76 -26.74 -5.92 -31.73
N GLU A 77 -25.62 -5.86 -30.99
CA GLU A 77 -24.73 -7.03 -30.80
C GLU A 77 -24.78 -7.70 -29.41
N ILE A 78 -25.23 -7.01 -28.35
CA ILE A 78 -25.35 -7.59 -26.99
C ILE A 78 -26.48 -8.62 -26.91
N GLU A 79 -27.50 -8.53 -27.77
CA GLU A 79 -28.62 -9.47 -27.79
C GLU A 79 -28.38 -10.71 -28.64
N SER A 80 -27.17 -10.91 -29.20
CA SER A 80 -26.90 -12.16 -29.91
C SER A 80 -26.96 -13.33 -28.93
N ALA A 81 -27.83 -14.31 -29.23
CA ALA A 81 -28.04 -15.48 -28.39
C ALA A 81 -26.74 -16.28 -28.16
N ASP A 82 -25.78 -16.16 -29.07
CA ASP A 82 -24.49 -16.83 -29.00
C ASP A 82 -23.58 -16.21 -27.92
N ILE A 83 -23.41 -14.88 -27.87
CA ILE A 83 -22.59 -14.22 -26.82
C ILE A 83 -23.16 -14.48 -25.43
N MET A 84 -24.49 -14.45 -25.29
CA MET A 84 -25.13 -14.75 -24.00
C MET A 84 -24.97 -16.22 -23.60
N ARG A 85 -24.95 -17.15 -24.57
CA ARG A 85 -24.63 -18.56 -24.31
C ARG A 85 -23.18 -18.71 -23.87
N ASP A 86 -22.24 -18.10 -24.59
CA ASP A 86 -20.81 -18.13 -24.25
C ASP A 86 -20.55 -17.54 -22.87
N LEU A 87 -21.24 -16.45 -22.50
CA LEU A 87 -21.16 -15.88 -21.15
C LEU A 87 -21.69 -16.86 -20.08
N VAL A 88 -22.84 -17.50 -20.32
CA VAL A 88 -23.40 -18.49 -19.38
C VAL A 88 -22.45 -19.67 -19.23
N ASP A 89 -21.85 -20.15 -20.32
CA ASP A 89 -20.88 -21.23 -20.30
C ASP A 89 -19.61 -20.79 -19.54
N GLU A 90 -19.11 -19.57 -19.78
CA GLU A 90 -17.95 -19.00 -19.07
C GLU A 90 -18.18 -18.82 -17.57
N LEU A 91 -19.39 -18.40 -17.16
CA LEU A 91 -19.79 -18.26 -15.76
C LEU A 91 -19.92 -19.60 -15.04
N ARG A 92 -20.17 -20.68 -15.79
CA ARG A 92 -20.27 -22.05 -15.26
C ARG A 92 -18.96 -22.84 -15.37
N ALA A 93 -17.97 -22.29 -16.06
CA ALA A 93 -16.70 -22.96 -16.31
C ALA A 93 -15.86 -23.06 -15.03
N GLU A 94 -15.31 -24.23 -14.78
CA GLU A 94 -14.26 -24.47 -13.78
C GLU A 94 -12.90 -23.98 -14.33
N SER A 95 -12.78 -22.66 -14.49
CA SER A 95 -11.57 -22.00 -14.97
C SER A 95 -10.97 -21.09 -13.89
N HIS A 96 -9.65 -21.12 -13.78
CA HIS A 96 -8.87 -20.21 -12.95
C HIS A 96 -8.44 -18.93 -13.68
N ASP A 97 -8.83 -18.78 -14.96
CA ASP A 97 -8.48 -17.60 -15.75
C ASP A 97 -9.17 -16.35 -15.17
N THR A 98 -8.36 -15.43 -14.67
CA THR A 98 -8.84 -14.24 -13.95
C THR A 98 -9.35 -13.16 -14.90
N ILE A 99 -8.65 -12.90 -16.01
CA ILE A 99 -9.01 -11.85 -16.98
C ILE A 99 -9.28 -12.52 -18.32
N VAL A 100 -10.55 -12.53 -18.72
CA VAL A 100 -11.06 -13.20 -19.92
C VAL A 100 -11.73 -12.18 -20.82
N SER A 101 -11.55 -12.30 -22.13
CA SER A 101 -12.29 -11.53 -23.12
C SER A 101 -12.98 -12.49 -24.08
N LEU A 102 -14.32 -12.48 -24.07
CA LEU A 102 -15.14 -13.24 -25.00
C LEU A 102 -15.30 -12.39 -26.26
N GLN A 103 -14.76 -12.86 -27.38
CA GLN A 103 -14.95 -12.29 -28.71
C GLN A 103 -15.80 -13.24 -29.55
N LYS A 104 -16.46 -12.73 -30.59
CA LYS A 104 -17.29 -13.57 -31.50
C LYS A 104 -16.56 -14.78 -32.07
N THR A 105 -15.24 -14.70 -32.19
CA THR A 105 -14.39 -15.70 -32.85
C THR A 105 -13.53 -16.50 -31.88
N ALA A 106 -13.35 -16.04 -30.65
CA ALA A 106 -12.41 -16.65 -29.71
C ALA A 106 -12.61 -16.17 -28.27
N ARG A 107 -12.20 -17.02 -27.33
CA ARG A 107 -11.98 -16.69 -25.93
C ARG A 107 -10.51 -16.33 -25.72
N TRP A 108 -10.25 -15.12 -25.26
CA TRP A 108 -8.90 -14.62 -24.99
C TRP A 108 -8.64 -14.56 -23.49
N VAL A 109 -7.40 -14.85 -23.10
CA VAL A 109 -6.91 -14.70 -21.72
C VAL A 109 -5.70 -13.78 -21.71
N ARG A 110 -5.50 -13.07 -20.59
CA ARG A 110 -4.33 -12.20 -20.43
C ARG A 110 -3.09 -13.03 -20.09
N ASP A 111 -2.01 -12.81 -20.84
CA ASP A 111 -0.70 -13.42 -20.60
C ASP A 111 0.41 -12.34 -20.65
N ILE A 112 1.55 -12.63 -20.03
CA ILE A 112 2.72 -11.74 -19.98
C ILE A 112 3.89 -12.46 -20.63
N GLN A 113 4.41 -11.86 -21.70
CA GLN A 113 5.52 -12.41 -22.47
C GLN A 113 6.75 -11.50 -22.33
N PRO A 114 7.98 -12.07 -22.24
CA PRO A 114 9.20 -11.28 -22.26
C PRO A 114 9.31 -10.48 -23.56
N THR A 115 9.48 -9.16 -23.44
CA THR A 115 9.76 -8.29 -24.59
C THR A 115 11.27 -8.10 -24.70
N PRO A 116 11.92 -8.55 -25.79
CA PRO A 116 13.33 -8.30 -26.00
C PRO A 116 13.56 -6.79 -26.16
N LEU A 117 14.41 -6.23 -25.31
CA LEU A 117 14.91 -4.87 -25.47
C LEU A 117 16.11 -4.91 -26.43
N ALA A 118 16.28 -3.87 -27.25
CA ALA A 118 17.48 -3.74 -28.08
C ALA A 118 18.74 -3.78 -27.18
N ASN A 119 19.76 -4.52 -27.59
CA ASN A 119 20.97 -4.76 -26.78
C ASN A 119 21.65 -3.44 -26.36
N GLU A 120 22.10 -3.38 -25.10
CA GLU A 120 22.82 -2.26 -24.47
C GLU A 120 24.12 -1.82 -25.18
N THR A 121 24.56 -2.56 -26.21
CA THR A 121 25.73 -2.21 -27.03
C THR A 121 25.49 -1.05 -28.00
N ASP A 122 24.24 -0.68 -28.26
CA ASP A 122 23.94 0.59 -28.91
C ASP A 122 24.13 1.70 -27.88
N LYS A 123 25.09 2.60 -28.12
CA LYS A 123 25.35 3.79 -27.30
C LYS A 123 24.03 4.35 -26.79
N ILE A 124 23.90 4.63 -25.49
CA ILE A 124 22.73 5.33 -24.92
C ILE A 124 22.61 6.66 -25.67
N LEU A 125 21.80 6.68 -26.72
CA LEU A 125 21.54 7.87 -27.50
C LEU A 125 20.68 8.78 -26.62
N PRO A 126 20.91 10.09 -26.66
CA PRO A 126 20.02 11.04 -25.99
C PRO A 126 18.57 10.74 -26.40
N PRO A 127 17.62 10.80 -25.48
CA PRO A 127 16.23 10.43 -25.75
C PRO A 127 15.71 11.22 -26.98
N ASP A 128 15.31 10.49 -28.02
CA ASP A 128 14.91 11.02 -29.33
C ASP A 128 13.63 11.85 -29.27
N TRP A 129 12.79 11.58 -28.27
CA TRP A 129 11.56 12.31 -27.96
C TRP A 129 11.80 13.61 -27.18
N VAL A 130 13.04 13.89 -26.74
CA VAL A 130 13.39 15.08 -25.96
C VAL A 130 14.02 16.15 -26.85
N ARG A 131 13.34 17.29 -26.96
CA ARG A 131 13.78 18.47 -27.73
C ARG A 131 14.82 19.27 -26.93
N ASP A 132 15.85 19.74 -27.62
CA ASP A 132 16.77 20.75 -27.06
C ASP A 132 16.00 22.06 -26.85
N GLY A 133 16.05 22.61 -25.64
CA GLY A 133 15.25 23.76 -25.19
C GLY A 133 13.77 23.46 -24.92
N GLY A 134 13.33 22.19 -24.96
CA GLY A 134 11.94 21.81 -24.73
C GLY A 134 11.48 21.97 -23.28
N VAL A 135 10.19 22.22 -23.08
CA VAL A 135 9.54 22.37 -21.77
C VAL A 135 8.87 21.08 -21.35
N TYR A 136 9.29 20.50 -20.23
CA TYR A 136 8.76 19.24 -19.72
C TYR A 136 8.15 19.41 -18.32
N LEU A 137 6.86 19.06 -18.20
CA LEU A 137 6.13 19.05 -16.94
C LEU A 137 6.33 17.71 -16.24
N ILE A 138 6.78 17.73 -14.99
CA ILE A 138 6.90 16.54 -14.14
C ILE A 138 5.98 16.71 -12.93
N THR A 139 4.89 15.93 -12.88
CA THR A 139 4.01 15.92 -11.70
C THR A 139 4.57 15.00 -10.62
N GLY A 140 4.45 15.38 -9.35
CA GLY A 140 5.23 14.71 -8.32
C GLY A 140 6.73 14.99 -8.52
N GLY A 141 7.07 16.13 -9.13
CA GLY A 141 8.42 16.46 -9.59
C GLY A 141 9.43 16.64 -8.46
N LEU A 142 8.96 16.90 -7.24
CA LEU A 142 9.78 16.93 -6.02
C LEU A 142 9.79 15.58 -5.27
N GLY A 143 9.18 14.54 -5.84
CA GLY A 143 9.29 13.17 -5.36
C GLY A 143 10.53 12.49 -5.94
N ALA A 144 10.99 11.43 -5.28
CA ALA A 144 12.20 10.69 -5.65
C ALA A 144 12.28 10.34 -7.15
N LEU A 145 11.27 9.66 -7.70
CA LEU A 145 11.27 9.26 -9.11
C LEU A 145 11.20 10.48 -10.06
N GLY A 146 10.41 11.50 -9.69
CA GLY A 146 10.33 12.73 -10.47
C GLY A 146 11.67 13.46 -10.57
N LEU A 147 12.41 13.52 -9.45
CA LEU A 147 13.74 14.12 -9.38
C LEU A 147 14.79 13.31 -10.17
N GLU A 148 14.75 11.98 -10.11
CA GLU A 148 15.68 11.16 -10.90
C GLU A 148 15.44 11.32 -12.41
N PHE A 149 14.19 11.41 -12.85
CA PHE A 149 13.89 11.70 -14.25
C PHE A 149 14.25 13.14 -14.64
N ALA A 150 14.03 14.11 -13.74
CA ALA A 150 14.49 15.49 -13.95
C ALA A 150 16.01 15.54 -14.17
N LYS A 151 16.78 14.85 -13.32
CA LYS A 151 18.25 14.74 -13.44
C LYS A 151 18.63 14.07 -14.76
N HIS A 152 18.00 12.93 -15.07
CA HIS A 152 18.29 12.20 -16.30
C HIS A 152 18.07 13.06 -17.55
N LEU A 153 16.95 13.79 -17.64
CA LEU A 153 16.69 14.68 -18.77
C LEU A 153 17.74 15.80 -18.87
N ALA A 154 18.04 16.45 -17.74
CA ALA A 154 18.98 17.57 -17.68
C ALA A 154 20.42 17.18 -18.07
N VAL A 155 20.85 15.96 -17.75
CA VAL A 155 22.19 15.46 -18.13
C VAL A 155 22.32 15.25 -19.64
N HIS A 156 21.24 14.85 -20.33
CA HIS A 156 21.32 14.43 -21.74
C HIS A 156 20.94 15.53 -22.73
N LYS A 157 20.11 16.50 -22.33
CA LYS A 157 19.61 17.59 -23.18
C LYS A 157 19.45 18.86 -22.36
N ARG A 158 19.59 20.04 -22.99
CA ARG A 158 19.19 21.29 -22.34
C ARG A 158 17.67 21.33 -22.36
N VAL A 159 17.05 21.29 -21.20
CA VAL A 159 15.59 21.24 -21.05
C VAL A 159 15.16 22.25 -20.00
N LYS A 160 13.92 22.70 -20.11
CA LYS A 160 13.23 23.50 -19.09
C LYS A 160 12.28 22.58 -18.36
N LEU A 161 12.44 22.45 -17.04
CA LEU A 161 11.67 21.52 -16.22
C LEU A 161 10.69 22.28 -15.35
N LEU A 162 9.40 22.02 -15.53
CA LEU A 162 8.33 22.44 -14.63
C LEU A 162 8.05 21.31 -13.65
N LEU A 163 8.52 21.43 -12.42
CA LEU A 163 8.25 20.45 -11.36
C LEU A 163 6.98 20.85 -10.62
N LEU A 164 5.89 20.12 -10.85
CA LEU A 164 4.61 20.36 -10.19
C LEU A 164 4.56 19.62 -8.86
N ALA A 165 4.32 20.39 -7.80
CA ALA A 165 4.14 19.90 -6.43
C ALA A 165 2.89 20.51 -5.79
N ARG A 166 2.27 19.78 -4.85
CA ARG A 166 1.08 20.27 -4.13
C ARG A 166 1.43 21.41 -3.17
N GLU A 167 2.54 21.27 -2.45
CA GLU A 167 3.02 22.25 -1.50
C GLU A 167 3.97 23.23 -2.23
N PRO A 168 3.76 24.55 -2.07
CA PRO A 168 4.73 25.51 -2.56
C PRO A 168 6.04 25.39 -1.79
N LEU A 169 7.15 25.74 -2.44
CA LEU A 169 8.40 25.93 -1.74
C LEU A 169 8.44 27.33 -1.11
N PRO A 170 9.15 27.49 0.03
CA PRO A 170 9.39 28.81 0.59
C PRO A 170 10.18 29.68 -0.39
N PRO A 171 10.09 31.01 -0.30
CA PRO A 171 10.86 31.93 -1.13
C PRO A 171 12.35 31.62 -1.08
N GLU A 172 13.06 31.78 -2.21
CA GLU A 172 14.50 31.48 -2.31
C GLU A 172 15.34 32.26 -1.30
N THR A 173 14.90 33.44 -0.88
CA THR A 173 15.54 34.26 0.15
C THR A 173 15.62 33.58 1.52
N MET A 174 14.79 32.57 1.79
CA MET A 174 14.78 31.81 3.05
C MET A 174 15.56 30.50 2.95
N TRP A 175 16.08 30.14 1.78
CA TRP A 175 16.66 28.80 1.58
C TRP A 175 17.93 28.59 2.39
N GLU A 176 18.81 29.58 2.49
CA GLU A 176 20.05 29.44 3.27
C GLU A 176 19.78 29.17 4.75
N GLU A 177 18.82 29.90 5.34
CA GLU A 177 18.41 29.73 6.74
C GLU A 177 17.78 28.36 6.98
N ILE A 178 16.90 27.90 6.08
CA ILE A 178 16.27 26.58 6.20
C ILE A 178 17.31 25.47 6.07
N LEU A 179 18.25 25.60 5.13
CA LEU A 179 19.33 24.64 4.94
C LEU A 179 20.32 24.64 6.11
N SER A 180 20.51 25.74 6.84
CA SER A 180 21.40 25.75 8.01
C SER A 180 20.73 25.22 9.27
N ASN A 181 19.44 25.50 9.47
CA ASN A 181 18.75 25.28 10.75
C ASN A 181 17.86 24.02 10.74
N GLN A 182 17.46 23.52 9.57
CA GLN A 182 16.49 22.42 9.42
C GLN A 182 16.94 21.41 8.36
N THR A 183 18.24 21.07 8.34
CA THR A 183 18.89 20.20 7.34
C THR A 183 18.15 18.88 7.09
N ALA A 184 17.59 18.26 8.13
CA ALA A 184 16.87 16.99 8.03
C ALA A 184 15.41 17.13 7.55
N SER A 185 14.86 18.34 7.47
CA SER A 185 13.46 18.56 7.11
C SER A 185 13.18 18.20 5.64
N ARG A 186 11.95 17.75 5.37
CA ARG A 186 11.47 17.46 4.00
C ARG A 186 11.61 18.68 3.06
N VAL A 187 11.41 19.88 3.60
CA VAL A 187 11.54 21.14 2.85
C VAL A 187 13.01 21.38 2.49
N ALA A 188 13.94 21.21 3.44
CA ALA A 188 15.38 21.33 3.18
C ALA A 188 15.86 20.33 2.12
N GLN A 189 15.42 19.07 2.19
CA GLN A 189 15.77 18.03 1.19
C GLN A 189 15.30 18.40 -0.23
N ARG A 190 14.07 18.93 -0.36
CA ARG A 190 13.53 19.40 -1.65
C ARG A 190 14.31 20.60 -2.19
N ILE A 191 14.63 21.56 -1.32
CA ILE A 191 15.47 22.72 -1.67
C ILE A 191 16.85 22.25 -2.17
N GLN A 192 17.49 21.34 -1.45
CA GLN A 192 18.79 20.80 -1.83
C GLN A 192 18.72 20.09 -3.19
N SER A 193 17.69 19.26 -3.42
CA SER A 193 17.50 18.57 -4.70
C SER A 193 17.37 19.53 -5.89
N LEU A 194 16.73 20.69 -5.70
CA LEU A 194 16.66 21.74 -6.72
C LEU A 194 18.01 22.40 -6.97
N ARG A 195 18.79 22.66 -5.91
CA ARG A 195 20.16 23.18 -6.06
C ARG A 195 21.03 22.22 -6.85
N ASP A 196 20.92 20.92 -6.57
CA ASP A 196 21.67 19.88 -7.27
C ASP A 196 21.29 19.82 -8.76
N LEU A 197 19.99 19.90 -9.08
CA LEU A 197 19.50 19.98 -10.46
C LEU A 197 20.02 21.23 -11.19
N ARG A 198 19.99 22.40 -10.54
CA ARG A 198 20.50 23.65 -11.13
C ARG A 198 22.02 23.58 -11.31
N ALA A 199 22.75 22.93 -10.41
CA ALA A 199 24.20 22.77 -10.48
C ALA A 199 24.64 21.90 -11.68
N ILE A 200 23.84 20.94 -12.10
CA ILE A 200 24.07 20.16 -13.33
C ILE A 200 23.55 20.85 -14.60
N GLY A 201 23.13 22.12 -14.50
CA GLY A 201 22.74 22.96 -15.63
C GLY A 201 21.27 22.90 -16.03
N ALA A 202 20.40 22.30 -15.20
CA ALA A 202 18.96 22.25 -15.47
C ALA A 202 18.30 23.63 -15.25
N ASP A 203 17.49 24.09 -16.21
CA ASP A 203 16.59 25.23 -16.02
C ASP A 203 15.29 24.74 -15.37
N VAL A 204 15.18 24.88 -14.05
CA VAL A 204 14.12 24.26 -13.24
C VAL A 204 13.28 25.31 -12.53
N SER A 205 11.96 25.17 -12.66
CA SER A 205 10.97 25.90 -11.88
C SER A 205 10.02 24.97 -11.17
N VAL A 206 9.61 25.35 -9.97
CA VAL A 206 8.56 24.67 -9.21
C VAL A 206 7.27 25.45 -9.33
N ILE A 207 6.24 24.80 -9.83
CA ILE A 207 4.87 25.33 -9.85
C ILE A 207 4.04 24.60 -8.79
N ALA A 208 3.22 25.35 -8.05
CA ALA A 208 2.39 24.81 -6.99
C ALA A 208 0.98 24.53 -7.49
N GLY A 209 0.50 23.31 -7.34
CA GLY A 209 -0.87 22.95 -7.73
C GLY A 209 -1.25 21.52 -7.39
N ASP A 210 -2.53 21.33 -7.06
CA ASP A 210 -3.13 20.02 -6.91
C ASP A 210 -3.70 19.53 -8.25
N ILE A 211 -3.07 18.50 -8.83
CA ILE A 211 -3.49 17.90 -10.10
C ILE A 211 -4.92 17.35 -10.08
N THR A 212 -5.42 16.99 -8.90
CA THR A 212 -6.77 16.41 -8.75
C THR A 212 -7.85 17.50 -8.85
N ARG A 213 -7.47 18.77 -8.70
CA ARG A 213 -8.35 19.94 -8.79
C ARG A 213 -8.08 20.72 -10.09
N ALA A 214 -9.03 20.67 -11.01
CA ALA A 214 -8.96 21.35 -12.31
C ALA A 214 -8.50 22.82 -12.21
N ASP A 215 -9.18 23.65 -11.42
CA ASP A 215 -8.84 25.08 -11.28
C ASP A 215 -7.47 25.32 -10.62
N SER A 216 -6.99 24.36 -9.80
CA SER A 216 -5.65 24.44 -9.23
C SER A 216 -4.60 24.13 -10.29
N LEU A 217 -4.82 23.07 -11.07
CA LEU A 217 -3.92 22.68 -12.13
C LEU A 217 -3.87 23.73 -13.25
N GLU A 218 -5.02 24.29 -13.64
CA GLU A 218 -5.09 25.33 -14.66
C GLU A 218 -4.25 26.57 -14.30
N ARG A 219 -4.34 27.02 -13.04
CA ARG A 219 -3.49 28.12 -12.53
C ARG A 219 -2.01 27.76 -12.60
N ALA A 220 -1.63 26.59 -12.11
CA ALA A 220 -0.23 26.14 -12.12
C ALA A 220 0.33 26.02 -13.55
N LEU A 221 -0.48 25.51 -14.50
CA LEU A 221 -0.09 25.40 -15.90
C LEU A 221 0.02 26.78 -16.57
N ARG A 222 -0.85 27.74 -16.24
CA ARG A 222 -0.72 29.12 -16.71
C ARG A 222 0.60 29.73 -16.24
N ASP A 223 0.90 29.63 -14.95
CA ASP A 223 2.13 30.18 -14.38
C ASP A 223 3.38 29.54 -15.03
N GLY A 224 3.34 28.22 -15.27
CA GLY A 224 4.41 27.52 -16.00
C GLY A 224 4.55 27.95 -17.47
N ARG A 225 3.44 28.22 -18.16
CA ARG A 225 3.43 28.72 -19.55
C ARG A 225 3.95 30.15 -19.64
N GLU A 226 3.60 31.01 -18.69
CA GLU A 226 4.13 32.38 -18.61
C GLU A 226 5.66 32.37 -18.43
N GLN A 227 6.18 31.40 -17.67
CA GLN A 227 7.62 31.30 -17.41
C GLN A 227 8.43 30.71 -18.56
N TYR A 228 7.99 29.60 -19.15
CA TYR A 228 8.81 28.84 -20.09
C TYR A 228 8.21 28.67 -21.50
N GLY A 229 6.95 29.04 -21.69
CA GLY A 229 6.22 28.85 -22.94
C GLY A 229 5.44 27.53 -23.01
N PRO A 230 5.05 27.07 -24.21
CA PRO A 230 4.20 25.90 -24.38
C PRO A 230 4.86 24.61 -23.90
N ILE A 231 4.08 23.71 -23.29
CA ILE A 231 4.57 22.43 -22.79
C ILE A 231 4.81 21.46 -23.95
N ASN A 232 5.96 20.79 -23.96
CA ASN A 232 6.34 19.83 -25.00
C ASN A 232 6.21 18.37 -24.53
N GLY A 233 6.27 18.10 -23.23
CA GLY A 233 6.02 16.75 -22.73
C GLY A 233 5.59 16.70 -21.28
N VAL A 234 4.97 15.60 -20.90
CA VAL A 234 4.47 15.35 -19.55
C VAL A 234 5.07 14.05 -19.02
N ILE A 235 5.59 14.09 -17.80
CA ILE A 235 5.95 12.91 -17.01
C ILE A 235 5.07 12.91 -15.76
N HIS A 236 4.12 11.99 -15.71
CA HIS A 236 3.18 11.85 -14.62
C HIS A 236 3.70 10.83 -13.59
N ALA A 237 4.49 11.32 -12.62
CA ALA A 237 5.02 10.54 -11.51
C ALA A 237 4.26 10.78 -10.17
N ALA A 238 3.16 11.53 -10.19
CA ALA A 238 2.39 11.78 -8.98
C ALA A 238 1.59 10.53 -8.57
N GLY A 239 1.70 10.16 -7.31
CA GLY A 239 1.00 9.03 -6.72
C GLY A 239 1.23 8.97 -5.23
N VAL A 240 0.34 8.28 -4.54
CA VAL A 240 0.48 7.93 -3.12
C VAL A 240 0.13 6.45 -2.96
N MET A 241 0.69 5.82 -1.93
CA MET A 241 0.32 4.48 -1.48
C MET A 241 -0.27 4.62 -0.08
N ASP A 242 -1.27 3.81 0.21
CA ASP A 242 -1.98 3.75 1.49
C ASP A 242 -2.34 2.28 1.72
N ASP A 243 -1.30 1.43 1.71
CA ASP A 243 -1.45 -0.03 1.66
C ASP A 243 -2.14 -0.52 2.93
N ALA A 244 -3.22 -1.28 2.73
CA ALA A 244 -4.01 -1.81 3.83
C ALA A 244 -4.86 -3.01 3.42
N PRO A 245 -5.06 -4.02 4.28
CA PRO A 245 -5.98 -5.10 4.00
C PRO A 245 -7.32 -4.56 3.55
N LEU A 246 -7.83 -5.13 2.47
CA LEU A 246 -9.07 -4.80 1.81
C LEU A 246 -10.19 -4.53 2.82
N MET A 247 -10.35 -5.42 3.80
CA MET A 247 -11.43 -5.37 4.81
C MET A 247 -11.42 -4.12 5.69
N THR A 248 -10.30 -3.40 5.75
CA THR A 248 -10.13 -2.21 6.60
C THR A 248 -10.22 -0.90 5.83
N LYS A 249 -10.19 -0.94 4.50
CA LYS A 249 -10.20 0.26 3.66
C LYS A 249 -11.59 0.89 3.62
N ASN A 250 -11.63 2.22 3.64
CA ASN A 250 -12.85 3.00 3.44
C ASN A 250 -12.79 3.81 2.13
N ALA A 251 -13.93 4.31 1.65
CA ALA A 251 -13.98 5.11 0.42
C ALA A 251 -13.00 6.28 0.42
N ALA A 252 -12.85 7.00 1.52
CA ALA A 252 -11.96 8.16 1.58
C ALA A 252 -10.50 7.75 1.35
N SER A 253 -10.02 6.69 2.02
CA SER A 253 -8.67 6.14 1.81
C SER A 253 -8.45 5.72 0.35
N MET A 254 -9.40 4.97 -0.21
CA MET A 254 -9.31 4.50 -1.59
C MET A 254 -9.33 5.65 -2.60
N GLN A 255 -10.19 6.64 -2.39
CA GLN A 255 -10.26 7.82 -3.26
C GLN A 255 -8.96 8.62 -3.22
N ARG A 256 -8.30 8.77 -2.06
CA ARG A 256 -7.01 9.47 -1.97
C ARG A 256 -5.92 8.82 -2.83
N VAL A 257 -5.89 7.48 -2.90
CA VAL A 257 -4.93 6.72 -3.72
C VAL A 257 -5.26 6.82 -5.21
N LEU A 258 -6.55 6.73 -5.57
CA LEU A 258 -7.00 6.85 -6.96
C LEU A 258 -6.79 8.24 -7.53
N ALA A 259 -7.14 9.29 -6.78
CA ALA A 259 -7.26 10.67 -7.27
C ALA A 259 -6.05 11.18 -8.07
N PRO A 260 -4.78 11.06 -7.63
CA PRO A 260 -3.65 11.57 -8.40
C PRO A 260 -3.48 10.88 -9.77
N LYS A 261 -3.76 9.58 -9.85
CA LYS A 261 -3.59 8.78 -11.08
C LYS A 261 -4.81 8.77 -11.99
N VAL A 262 -6.01 8.93 -11.42
CA VAL A 262 -7.27 8.93 -12.16
C VAL A 262 -7.66 10.36 -12.52
N ASP A 263 -8.11 11.14 -11.54
CA ASP A 263 -8.57 12.52 -11.76
C ASP A 263 -7.42 13.42 -12.22
N GLY A 264 -6.22 13.23 -11.66
CA GLY A 264 -5.01 13.97 -12.05
C GLY A 264 -4.64 13.77 -13.51
N THR A 265 -4.62 12.52 -13.99
CA THR A 265 -4.35 12.21 -15.41
C THR A 265 -5.42 12.78 -16.34
N LEU A 266 -6.69 12.67 -15.99
CA LEU A 266 -7.79 13.23 -16.78
C LEU A 266 -7.71 14.77 -16.84
N ASN A 267 -7.35 15.42 -15.74
CA ASN A 267 -7.15 16.87 -15.72
C ASN A 267 -5.93 17.30 -16.55
N LEU A 268 -4.81 16.56 -16.48
CA LEU A 268 -3.63 16.82 -17.30
C LEU A 268 -3.95 16.73 -18.80
N ASP A 269 -4.59 15.65 -19.24
CA ASP A 269 -4.95 15.45 -20.65
C ASP A 269 -5.94 16.50 -21.16
N ARG A 270 -6.88 16.93 -20.32
CA ARG A 270 -7.88 17.93 -20.68
C ARG A 270 -7.30 19.35 -20.76
N LEU A 271 -6.40 19.72 -19.85
CA LEU A 271 -5.90 21.10 -19.70
C LEU A 271 -4.60 21.38 -20.47
N ILE A 272 -3.91 20.34 -20.94
CA ILE A 272 -2.72 20.45 -21.77
C ILE A 272 -3.13 20.11 -23.21
N THR A 273 -3.41 21.16 -23.98
CA THR A 273 -3.91 21.06 -25.37
C THR A 273 -2.78 21.14 -26.40
N GLU A 274 -1.55 21.40 -25.95
CA GLU A 274 -0.36 21.43 -26.78
C GLU A 274 -0.09 20.06 -27.45
N PRO A 275 0.44 20.02 -28.68
CA PRO A 275 0.87 18.78 -29.32
C PRO A 275 2.16 18.29 -28.66
N LEU A 276 2.01 17.45 -27.64
CA LEU A 276 3.12 16.89 -26.87
C LEU A 276 3.96 15.93 -27.72
N ASP A 277 5.27 15.92 -27.48
CA ASP A 277 6.19 14.87 -27.95
C ASP A 277 5.91 13.56 -27.22
N ALA A 278 5.72 13.65 -25.91
CA ALA A 278 5.48 12.51 -25.05
C ALA A 278 4.55 12.81 -23.86
N PHE A 279 3.73 11.84 -23.51
CA PHE A 279 2.94 11.77 -22.29
C PHE A 279 3.26 10.44 -21.58
N ILE A 280 4.13 10.50 -20.57
CA ILE A 280 4.66 9.33 -19.88
C ILE A 280 3.96 9.16 -18.54
N LEU A 281 3.36 7.99 -18.31
CA LEU A 281 2.63 7.63 -17.10
C LEU A 281 3.45 6.64 -16.26
N PHE A 282 3.62 6.93 -14.98
CA PHE A 282 4.28 6.00 -14.08
C PHE A 282 3.22 5.13 -13.42
N SER A 283 3.11 3.91 -13.92
CA SER A 283 2.27 2.85 -13.37
C SER A 283 3.11 1.92 -12.49
N SER A 284 2.55 0.76 -12.12
CA SER A 284 3.21 -0.23 -11.27
C SER A 284 2.92 -1.64 -11.78
N VAL A 285 3.82 -2.60 -11.50
CA VAL A 285 3.55 -4.03 -11.69
C VAL A 285 2.31 -4.51 -10.91
N ALA A 286 1.89 -3.78 -9.88
CA ALA A 286 0.68 -4.05 -9.11
C ALA A 286 -0.57 -4.13 -10.01
N SER A 287 -0.67 -3.37 -11.10
CA SER A 287 -1.83 -3.41 -12.02
C SER A 287 -2.01 -4.76 -12.74
N PHE A 288 -0.95 -5.57 -12.81
CA PHE A 288 -0.99 -6.90 -13.38
C PHE A 288 -1.11 -7.97 -12.31
N LEU A 289 -0.35 -7.85 -11.23
CA LEU A 289 -0.21 -8.88 -10.22
C LEU A 289 -1.32 -8.87 -9.17
N GLY A 290 -1.89 -7.68 -8.88
CA GLY A 290 -2.74 -7.44 -7.72
C GLY A 290 -2.00 -7.75 -6.44
N LEU A 291 -1.35 -6.79 -5.80
CA LEU A 291 -0.62 -7.06 -4.57
C LEU A 291 -1.56 -6.97 -3.35
N PRO A 292 -1.44 -7.87 -2.35
CA PRO A 292 -2.18 -7.75 -1.10
C PRO A 292 -1.97 -6.37 -0.46
N GLY A 293 -3.03 -5.80 0.08
CA GLY A 293 -3.08 -4.47 0.66
C GLY A 293 -3.29 -3.34 -0.36
N GLN A 294 -3.22 -3.64 -1.66
CA GLN A 294 -3.11 -2.63 -2.73
C GLN A 294 -4.33 -2.61 -3.66
N ILE A 295 -5.55 -2.83 -3.16
CA ILE A 295 -6.76 -2.88 -4.01
C ILE A 295 -6.96 -1.60 -4.84
N ASP A 296 -6.85 -0.44 -4.22
CA ASP A 296 -7.00 0.89 -4.83
C ASP A 296 -5.78 1.29 -5.64
N TYR A 297 -4.57 0.98 -5.17
CA TYR A 297 -3.34 1.23 -5.91
C TYR A 297 -3.28 0.39 -7.19
N THR A 298 -3.69 -0.87 -7.14
CA THR A 298 -3.85 -1.75 -8.31
C THR A 298 -4.83 -1.16 -9.30
N ALA A 299 -6.01 -0.72 -8.84
CA ALA A 299 -7.01 -0.06 -9.68
C ALA A 299 -6.49 1.24 -10.32
N ALA A 300 -5.83 2.09 -9.54
CA ALA A 300 -5.27 3.37 -9.99
C ALA A 300 -4.26 3.19 -11.12
N ASN A 301 -3.38 2.19 -11.00
CA ASN A 301 -2.36 1.88 -11.99
C ASN A 301 -2.95 1.16 -13.21
N ALA A 302 -3.92 0.26 -13.03
CA ALA A 302 -4.65 -0.35 -14.14
C ALA A 302 -5.39 0.69 -14.99
N PHE A 303 -5.93 1.74 -14.37
CA PHE A 303 -6.49 2.89 -15.08
C PHE A 303 -5.44 3.59 -15.95
N LEU A 304 -4.22 3.84 -15.44
CA LEU A 304 -3.14 4.44 -16.23
C LEU A 304 -2.76 3.58 -17.43
N ASP A 305 -2.71 2.26 -17.25
CA ASP A 305 -2.38 1.32 -18.32
C ASP A 305 -3.40 1.41 -19.47
N ALA A 306 -4.68 1.40 -19.12
CA ALA A 306 -5.77 1.52 -20.09
C ALA A 306 -5.86 2.94 -20.69
N PHE A 307 -5.60 3.98 -19.90
CA PHE A 307 -5.58 5.37 -20.34
C PHE A 307 -4.47 5.64 -21.36
N ALA A 308 -3.26 5.10 -21.15
CA ALA A 308 -2.17 5.27 -22.11
C ALA A 308 -2.54 4.75 -23.49
N ARG A 309 -3.22 3.60 -23.55
CA ARG A 309 -3.67 2.97 -24.79
C ARG A 309 -4.76 3.80 -25.48
N GLU A 310 -5.78 4.22 -24.73
CA GLU A 310 -6.84 5.09 -25.25
C GLU A 310 -6.27 6.40 -25.81
N ARG A 311 -5.41 7.06 -25.04
CA ARG A 311 -4.82 8.34 -25.43
C ARG A 311 -3.89 8.20 -26.64
N GLN A 312 -3.13 7.10 -26.74
CA GLN A 312 -2.23 6.84 -27.87
C GLN A 312 -2.97 6.80 -29.21
N GLU A 313 -4.23 6.39 -29.23
CA GLU A 313 -5.07 6.35 -30.44
C GLU A 313 -5.69 7.72 -30.77
N ARG A 314 -6.03 8.51 -29.74
CA ARG A 314 -6.77 9.77 -29.90
C ARG A 314 -5.90 11.02 -29.99
N ALA A 315 -4.75 11.06 -29.32
CA ALA A 315 -3.95 12.26 -29.13
C ALA A 315 -2.59 12.16 -29.88
N PRO A 316 -2.03 13.30 -30.34
CA PRO A 316 -0.72 13.31 -30.96
C PRO A 316 0.40 13.00 -29.94
N GLY A 317 1.55 12.61 -30.49
CA GLY A 317 2.73 12.27 -29.70
C GLY A 317 2.74 10.83 -29.21
N ARG A 318 3.81 10.48 -28.47
CA ARG A 318 3.95 9.17 -27.84
C ARG A 318 3.28 9.18 -26.48
N THR A 319 2.31 8.31 -26.24
CA THR A 319 1.80 8.05 -24.89
C THR A 319 2.38 6.73 -24.41
N LEU A 320 3.12 6.78 -23.31
CA LEU A 320 3.81 5.62 -22.75
C LEU A 320 3.38 5.42 -21.31
N VAL A 321 3.17 4.17 -20.93
CA VAL A 321 2.97 3.76 -19.54
C VAL A 321 4.08 2.80 -19.16
N ILE A 322 4.65 2.99 -17.97
CA ILE A 322 5.71 2.12 -17.47
C ILE A 322 5.25 1.55 -16.14
N ASN A 323 5.11 0.22 -16.08
CA ASN A 323 4.76 -0.52 -14.87
C ASN A 323 6.01 -0.80 -14.05
N TRP A 324 6.39 0.15 -13.21
CA TRP A 324 7.59 0.02 -12.38
C TRP A 324 7.43 -1.06 -11.31
N ASN A 325 8.52 -1.79 -11.04
CA ASN A 325 8.66 -2.55 -9.80
C ASN A 325 9.18 -1.62 -8.66
N ALA A 326 9.38 -2.16 -7.46
CA ALA A 326 10.00 -1.44 -6.36
C ALA A 326 11.39 -0.89 -6.74
N TRP A 327 11.58 0.40 -6.55
CA TRP A 327 12.89 1.05 -6.68
C TRP A 327 13.64 0.89 -5.36
N ARG A 328 14.83 0.27 -5.42
CA ARG A 328 15.61 -0.14 -4.25
C ARG A 328 16.04 1.05 -3.38
N ASP A 329 16.56 2.10 -4.01
CA ASP A 329 17.33 3.13 -3.31
C ASP A 329 16.51 4.40 -3.04
N VAL A 330 15.42 4.61 -3.79
CA VAL A 330 14.60 5.84 -3.74
C VAL A 330 13.12 5.52 -4.01
N GLY A 331 12.21 6.41 -3.59
CA GLY A 331 10.79 6.29 -3.90
C GLY A 331 9.96 5.71 -2.75
N MET A 332 8.70 5.38 -3.04
CA MET A 332 7.74 5.01 -2.00
C MET A 332 8.13 3.71 -1.27
N ALA A 333 8.69 2.72 -1.98
CA ALA A 333 9.18 1.48 -1.39
C ALA A 333 10.37 1.71 -0.42
N ALA A 334 11.38 2.47 -0.86
CA ALA A 334 12.53 2.83 -0.02
C ALA A 334 12.13 3.68 1.20
N ASN A 335 11.16 4.60 1.03
CA ASN A 335 10.64 5.41 2.14
C ASN A 335 9.84 4.58 3.15
N ALA A 336 9.00 3.64 2.68
CA ALA A 336 8.29 2.72 3.57
C ALA A 336 9.24 1.90 4.44
N HIS A 337 10.39 1.50 3.90
CA HIS A 337 11.46 0.85 4.66
C HIS A 337 12.17 1.83 5.62
N ARG A 338 12.51 3.05 5.18
CA ARG A 338 13.20 4.04 6.03
C ARG A 338 12.37 4.50 7.24
N HIS A 339 11.06 4.69 7.06
CA HIS A 339 10.15 5.05 8.14
C HIS A 339 10.05 3.95 9.22
N GLN A 340 10.36 2.69 8.88
CA GLN A 340 10.42 1.59 9.84
C GLN A 340 11.71 1.62 10.69
N THR A 341 12.77 2.30 10.24
CA THR A 341 14.11 2.26 10.86
C THR A 341 14.54 3.54 11.62
N GLU A 342 13.96 4.72 11.36
CA GLU A 342 14.33 5.96 12.08
C GLU A 342 13.54 6.11 13.41
N GLY A 343 14.26 6.20 14.55
CA GLY A 343 13.68 6.21 15.90
C GLY A 343 13.02 7.53 16.32
N LEU A 344 11.88 7.44 17.00
CA LEU A 344 11.38 8.49 17.90
C LEU A 344 11.98 8.23 19.27
N GLU A 345 12.90 9.09 19.75
CA GLU A 345 13.38 8.99 21.13
C GLU A 345 12.26 9.37 22.10
N PRO A 346 11.90 8.50 23.07
CA PRO A 346 10.88 8.83 24.06
C PRO A 346 11.39 9.88 25.04
N ASN A 347 10.52 10.83 25.41
CA ASN A 347 10.88 11.87 26.40
C ASN A 347 10.64 11.41 27.85
N MET A 348 9.89 10.34 28.06
CA MET A 348 9.56 9.77 29.37
C MET A 348 9.89 8.27 29.40
N PRO A 349 10.44 7.75 30.51
CA PRO A 349 10.68 6.32 30.66
C PRO A 349 9.36 5.54 30.88
N CYS A 350 9.33 4.27 30.48
CA CYS A 350 8.25 3.34 30.80
C CYS A 350 8.72 2.35 31.89
N ALA A 351 7.81 1.94 32.79
CA ALA A 351 8.16 0.98 33.84
C ALA A 351 8.31 -0.45 33.31
N HIS A 352 7.65 -0.77 32.19
CA HIS A 352 7.66 -2.11 31.62
C HIS A 352 8.90 -2.34 30.75
N PRO A 353 9.68 -3.42 30.94
CA PRO A 353 10.96 -3.61 30.25
C PRO A 353 10.86 -3.85 28.73
N ALA A 354 9.66 -4.15 28.23
CA ALA A 354 9.43 -4.35 26.79
C ALA A 354 9.11 -3.05 26.03
N LEU A 355 9.12 -1.89 26.70
CA LEU A 355 8.88 -0.57 26.10
C LEU A 355 10.04 0.36 26.44
N ASP A 356 10.55 1.09 25.44
CA ASP A 356 11.69 2.01 25.65
C ASP A 356 11.26 3.26 26.40
N GLY A 357 10.01 3.67 26.21
CA GLY A 357 9.42 4.84 26.85
C GLY A 357 8.18 5.34 26.12
N TYR A 358 7.74 6.54 26.47
CA TYR A 358 6.62 7.21 25.83
C TYR A 358 6.80 8.73 25.73
N SER A 359 5.95 9.34 24.91
CA SER A 359 5.81 10.79 24.77
C SER A 359 4.32 11.17 24.74
N ASP A 360 4.00 12.28 25.40
CA ASP A 360 2.66 12.88 25.39
C ASP A 360 2.65 14.11 24.49
N ILE A 361 2.06 14.00 23.31
CA ILE A 361 2.01 15.08 22.30
C ILE A 361 0.55 15.33 21.92
N GLY A 362 0.10 16.57 22.01
CA GLY A 362 -1.26 16.94 21.59
C GLY A 362 -2.39 16.23 22.36
N GLY A 363 -2.13 15.77 23.59
CA GLY A 363 -3.10 15.02 24.40
C GLY A 363 -3.20 13.53 24.06
N GLN A 364 -2.36 13.03 23.16
CA GLN A 364 -2.22 11.60 22.86
C GLN A 364 -0.91 11.07 23.42
N ARG A 365 -0.97 9.86 23.99
CA ARG A 365 0.20 9.16 24.51
C ARG A 365 0.68 8.16 23.46
N THR A 366 1.97 8.21 23.16
CA THR A 366 2.61 7.31 22.20
C THR A 366 3.78 6.62 22.86
N PHE A 367 3.73 5.29 22.92
CA PHE A 367 4.83 4.44 23.37
C PHE A 367 5.67 3.99 22.19
N VAL A 368 6.94 3.71 22.44
CA VAL A 368 7.88 3.24 21.42
C VAL A 368 8.70 2.06 21.94
N ARG A 369 9.08 1.18 21.02
CA ARG A 369 10.04 0.11 21.25
C ARG A 369 10.83 -0.15 19.97
N THR A 370 12.14 -0.04 20.03
CA THR A 370 13.03 -0.48 18.97
C THR A 370 13.36 -1.95 19.18
N PHE A 371 13.20 -2.74 18.14
CA PHE A 371 13.48 -4.17 18.15
C PHE A 371 14.62 -4.50 17.19
N SER A 372 15.59 -5.30 17.65
CA SER A 372 16.65 -5.88 16.82
C SER A 372 16.69 -7.39 17.06
N ARG A 373 17.06 -8.17 16.04
CA ARG A 373 17.21 -9.62 16.23
C ARG A 373 18.39 -9.97 17.16
N ALA A 374 19.38 -9.10 17.25
CA ALA A 374 20.57 -9.33 18.07
C ALA A 374 20.30 -9.16 19.57
N ASP A 375 19.42 -8.23 19.93
CA ASP A 375 19.22 -7.80 21.32
C ASP A 375 17.88 -8.25 21.91
N ASP A 376 16.92 -8.69 21.08
CA ASP A 376 15.58 -9.07 21.52
C ASP A 376 15.29 -10.56 21.36
N TRP A 377 15.19 -11.27 22.48
CA TRP A 377 14.80 -12.69 22.49
C TRP A 377 13.41 -12.93 21.89
N LEU A 378 12.51 -11.94 21.98
CA LEU A 378 11.18 -11.96 21.38
C LEU A 378 11.22 -12.09 19.84
N LEU A 379 12.35 -11.75 19.21
CA LEU A 379 12.60 -11.95 17.78
C LEU A 379 13.60 -13.07 17.52
N SER A 380 14.68 -13.16 18.31
CA SER A 380 15.71 -14.17 18.09
C SER A 380 15.21 -15.60 18.34
N GLU A 381 14.15 -15.75 19.14
CA GLU A 381 13.55 -17.05 19.50
C GLU A 381 12.15 -17.28 18.94
N HIS A 382 11.56 -16.31 18.22
CA HIS A 382 10.28 -16.46 17.54
C HIS A 382 10.49 -16.33 16.02
N VAL A 383 11.08 -17.39 15.46
CA VAL A 383 11.56 -17.42 14.07
C VAL A 383 10.83 -18.51 13.29
N VAL A 384 10.51 -18.23 12.03
CA VAL A 384 9.99 -19.23 11.08
C VAL A 384 11.17 -20.05 10.54
N LYS A 385 10.95 -21.31 10.13
CA LYS A 385 12.03 -22.18 9.61
C LYS A 385 12.76 -21.62 8.38
N ASP A 386 12.18 -20.67 7.65
CA ASP A 386 12.84 -19.97 6.54
C ASP A 386 13.81 -18.86 6.99
N GLY A 387 13.92 -18.63 8.30
CA GLY A 387 14.81 -17.64 8.92
C GLY A 387 14.15 -16.29 9.24
N THR A 388 12.88 -16.10 8.87
CA THR A 388 12.12 -14.87 9.16
C THR A 388 11.83 -14.74 10.65
N ALA A 389 12.33 -13.67 11.29
CA ALA A 389 12.00 -13.34 12.68
C ALA A 389 10.79 -12.39 12.74
N LEU A 390 9.84 -12.67 13.62
CA LEU A 390 8.64 -11.84 13.79
C LEU A 390 8.16 -11.83 15.24
N LEU A 391 7.50 -10.75 15.65
CA LEU A 391 6.89 -10.69 16.99
C LEU A 391 5.68 -11.62 17.09
N SER A 392 5.56 -12.28 18.24
CA SER A 392 4.42 -13.13 18.54
C SER A 392 3.15 -12.30 18.80
N GLY A 393 1.98 -12.89 18.55
CA GLY A 393 0.69 -12.24 18.84
C GLY A 393 0.57 -11.83 20.32
N THR A 394 1.05 -12.66 21.23
CA THR A 394 1.04 -12.40 22.68
C THR A 394 1.96 -11.25 23.07
N THR A 395 3.05 -10.98 22.33
CA THR A 395 3.88 -9.80 22.54
C THR A 395 3.06 -8.52 22.41
N PHE A 396 2.25 -8.39 21.36
CA PHE A 396 1.41 -7.20 21.16
C PHE A 396 0.36 -7.02 22.27
N VAL A 397 -0.24 -8.12 22.73
CA VAL A 397 -1.17 -8.11 23.87
C VAL A 397 -0.48 -7.55 25.12
N GLU A 398 0.73 -8.03 25.41
CA GLU A 398 1.48 -7.57 26.58
C GLU A 398 1.92 -6.11 26.46
N LEU A 399 2.36 -5.67 25.28
CA LEU A 399 2.70 -4.26 25.04
C LEU A 399 1.48 -3.34 25.22
N ALA A 400 0.31 -3.73 24.69
CA ALA A 400 -0.93 -2.98 24.88
C ALA A 400 -1.35 -2.96 26.36
N ARG A 401 -1.28 -4.10 27.05
CA ARG A 401 -1.56 -4.19 28.50
C ARG A 401 -0.62 -3.31 29.31
N ALA A 402 0.68 -3.35 29.02
CA ALA A 402 1.71 -2.56 29.69
C ALA A 402 1.49 -1.06 29.47
N ALA A 403 1.19 -0.64 28.25
CA ALA A 403 0.90 0.76 27.92
C ALA A 403 -0.30 1.31 28.71
N VAL A 404 -1.36 0.52 28.87
CA VAL A 404 -2.56 0.93 29.64
C VAL A 404 -2.29 0.95 31.15
N ALA A 405 -1.47 0.01 31.65
CA ALA A 405 -1.09 -0.05 33.05
C ALA A 405 -0.11 1.07 33.46
N GLU A 406 0.59 1.69 32.51
CA GLU A 406 1.55 2.77 32.75
C GLU A 406 0.87 3.98 33.41
N GLY A 407 1.37 4.39 34.58
CA GLY A 407 0.78 5.44 35.40
C GLY A 407 -0.53 5.06 36.10
N ARG A 408 -0.97 3.80 36.04
CA ARG A 408 -2.18 3.27 36.70
C ARG A 408 -1.90 1.97 37.48
N PRO A 409 -0.97 1.98 38.46
CA PRO A 409 -0.60 0.77 39.19
C PRO A 409 -1.80 0.19 39.96
N GLY A 410 -1.99 -1.13 39.86
CA GLY A 410 -3.03 -1.87 40.59
C GLY A 410 -4.43 -1.88 39.94
N GLN A 411 -4.61 -1.28 38.76
CA GLN A 411 -5.86 -1.43 37.99
C GLN A 411 -5.79 -2.68 37.10
N THR A 412 -6.94 -3.32 36.89
CA THR A 412 -7.06 -4.44 35.94
C THR A 412 -7.24 -3.86 34.53
N VAL A 413 -6.52 -4.42 33.56
CA VAL A 413 -6.63 -4.03 32.15
C VAL A 413 -7.49 -5.04 31.41
N GLU A 414 -8.55 -4.56 30.79
CA GLU A 414 -9.37 -5.33 29.86
C GLU A 414 -9.01 -4.91 28.44
N LEU A 415 -8.66 -5.87 27.59
CA LEU A 415 -8.47 -5.69 26.15
C LEU A 415 -9.61 -6.36 25.41
N SER A 416 -10.20 -5.66 24.45
CA SER A 416 -11.32 -6.13 23.62
C SER A 416 -11.13 -5.71 22.17
N ASN A 417 -11.88 -6.33 21.25
CA ASN A 417 -11.81 -6.03 19.80
C ASN A 417 -10.39 -6.08 19.22
N LEU A 418 -9.56 -7.01 19.73
CA LEU A 418 -8.18 -7.19 19.31
C LEU A 418 -8.12 -7.78 17.90
N THR A 419 -7.48 -7.06 16.99
CA THR A 419 -7.32 -7.44 15.59
C THR A 419 -5.85 -7.37 15.19
N PHE A 420 -5.32 -8.48 14.65
CA PHE A 420 -3.97 -8.55 14.07
C PHE A 420 -4.09 -8.41 12.55
N LEU A 421 -3.55 -7.32 12.00
CA LEU A 421 -3.68 -6.97 10.59
C LEU A 421 -2.47 -7.40 9.76
N SER A 422 -1.27 -7.31 10.33
CA SER A 422 -0.03 -7.72 9.65
C SER A 422 1.08 -8.05 10.66
N PRO A 423 2.05 -8.91 10.29
CA PRO A 423 3.16 -9.26 11.17
C PRO A 423 4.18 -8.11 11.26
N PHE A 424 4.86 -8.03 12.41
CA PHE A 424 6.07 -7.21 12.55
C PHE A 424 7.29 -8.12 12.41
N THR A 425 7.95 -8.05 11.26
CA THR A 425 9.16 -8.83 10.95
C THR A 425 10.43 -7.98 11.11
N VAL A 426 11.56 -8.56 11.47
CA VAL A 426 12.84 -7.81 11.53
C VAL A 426 13.93 -8.64 10.87
N ALA A 427 14.66 -8.05 9.93
CA ALA A 427 15.78 -8.73 9.27
C ALA A 427 16.97 -8.91 10.21
N GLN A 428 17.94 -9.76 9.84
CA GLN A 428 19.03 -10.18 10.72
C GLN A 428 19.93 -9.02 11.18
N ASP A 429 20.25 -8.08 10.29
CA ASP A 429 21.13 -6.94 10.55
C ASP A 429 20.35 -5.61 10.61
N GLU A 430 19.08 -5.68 11.00
CA GLU A 430 18.17 -4.55 11.04
C GLU A 430 17.65 -4.30 12.46
N SER A 431 17.43 -3.02 12.78
CA SER A 431 16.60 -2.60 13.91
C SER A 431 15.36 -1.89 13.38
N ARG A 432 14.19 -2.26 13.88
CA ARG A 432 12.92 -1.65 13.49
C ARG A 432 12.21 -1.05 14.68
N LEU A 433 11.66 0.15 14.49
CA LEU A 433 10.82 0.82 15.47
C LEU A 433 9.40 0.23 15.44
N LEU A 434 8.84 0.00 16.62
CA LEU A 434 7.43 -0.24 16.87
C LEU A 434 6.87 0.94 17.66
N THR A 435 5.74 1.48 17.22
CA THR A 435 5.08 2.63 17.84
C THR A 435 3.66 2.23 18.25
N LEU A 436 3.24 2.62 19.45
CA LEU A 436 1.97 2.22 20.04
C LEU A 436 1.23 3.47 20.52
N GLN A 437 0.21 3.88 19.78
CA GLN A 437 -0.54 5.10 19.99
C GLN A 437 -1.84 4.81 20.75
N MET A 438 -2.06 5.55 21.83
CA MET A 438 -3.28 5.49 22.63
C MET A 438 -4.16 6.72 22.36
N THR A 439 -5.38 6.48 21.92
CA THR A 439 -6.39 7.51 21.68
C THR A 439 -7.49 7.40 22.75
N PRO A 440 -7.61 8.37 23.67
CA PRO A 440 -8.66 8.34 24.69
C PRO A 440 -10.07 8.34 24.06
N THR A 441 -10.91 7.38 24.46
CA THR A 441 -12.34 7.30 24.07
C THR A 441 -13.27 7.54 25.26
N GLY A 442 -12.73 7.56 26.47
CA GLY A 442 -13.42 7.91 27.70
C GLY A 442 -12.43 8.13 28.85
N LYS A 443 -12.94 8.31 30.06
CA LYS A 443 -12.10 8.54 31.26
C LYS A 443 -11.16 7.35 31.53
N ASP A 444 -11.68 6.14 31.37
CA ASP A 444 -10.99 4.89 31.68
C ASP A 444 -10.88 3.96 30.45
N ALA A 445 -11.08 4.50 29.24
CA ALA A 445 -11.11 3.75 27.99
C ALA A 445 -10.28 4.44 26.89
N CYS A 446 -9.62 3.65 26.05
CA CYS A 446 -8.88 4.12 24.90
C CYS A 446 -8.84 3.10 23.77
N ASP A 447 -8.66 3.60 22.54
CA ASP A 447 -8.29 2.79 21.39
C ASP A 447 -6.76 2.75 21.29
N ILE A 448 -6.22 1.57 21.00
CA ILE A 448 -4.80 1.33 20.84
C ILE A 448 -4.53 0.94 19.40
N SER A 449 -3.56 1.62 18.78
CA SER A 449 -3.04 1.30 17.46
C SER A 449 -1.54 1.07 17.54
N ILE A 450 -1.08 -0.13 17.17
CA ILE A 450 0.33 -0.52 17.13
C ILE A 450 0.81 -0.52 15.69
N ARG A 451 1.97 0.09 15.42
CA ARG A 451 2.48 0.39 14.07
C ARG A 451 3.97 0.07 13.98
N GLY A 452 4.45 -0.22 12.77
CA GLY A 452 5.88 -0.26 12.50
C GLY A 452 6.34 1.11 12.01
N GLY A 453 7.37 1.66 12.62
CA GLY A 453 7.94 2.96 12.25
C GLY A 453 7.30 4.16 12.94
N THR A 454 7.59 5.35 12.41
CA THR A 454 7.18 6.66 12.96
C THR A 454 5.96 7.28 12.28
N ASP A 455 5.50 6.72 11.17
CA ASP A 455 4.35 7.24 10.42
C ASP A 455 3.04 6.88 11.12
N LEU A 456 2.47 7.81 11.87
CA LEU A 456 1.20 7.63 12.60
C LEU A 456 -0.02 7.54 11.67
N GLU A 457 0.10 7.99 10.42
CA GLU A 457 -0.95 7.93 9.40
C GLU A 457 -0.93 6.60 8.62
N SER A 458 0.11 5.78 8.80
CA SER A 458 0.17 4.42 8.24
C SER A 458 -0.97 3.55 8.75
N GLN A 459 -1.08 2.30 8.31
CA GLN A 459 -2.05 1.37 8.89
C GLN A 459 -1.50 0.61 10.11
N PRO A 460 -2.32 0.35 11.17
CA PRO A 460 -1.85 -0.40 12.32
C PRO A 460 -1.55 -1.85 11.96
N LEU A 461 -0.52 -2.41 12.57
CA LEU A 461 -0.23 -3.84 12.61
C LEU A 461 -1.22 -4.56 13.53
N VAL A 462 -1.57 -3.91 14.64
CA VAL A 462 -2.52 -4.41 15.63
C VAL A 462 -3.40 -3.26 16.11
N MET A 463 -4.69 -3.53 16.27
CA MET A 463 -5.63 -2.61 16.89
C MET A 463 -6.35 -3.33 18.03
N CYS A 464 -6.64 -2.61 19.11
CA CYS A 464 -7.56 -3.08 20.14
C CYS A 464 -8.21 -1.92 20.89
N GLU A 465 -9.33 -2.21 21.54
CA GLU A 465 -9.90 -1.34 22.55
C GLU A 465 -9.39 -1.78 23.91
N ALA A 466 -9.06 -0.82 24.77
CA ALA A 466 -8.61 -1.09 26.12
C ALA A 466 -9.39 -0.29 27.15
N ARG A 467 -9.64 -0.91 28.30
CA ARG A 467 -10.26 -0.26 29.44
C ARG A 467 -9.53 -0.59 30.72
N SER A 468 -9.41 0.39 31.59
CA SER A 468 -9.03 0.18 32.98
C SER A 468 -10.28 -0.07 33.80
N VAL A 469 -10.37 -1.24 34.41
CA VAL A 469 -11.52 -1.62 35.24
C VAL A 469 -11.10 -1.73 36.70
N ALA A 470 -12.06 -1.47 37.60
CA ALA A 470 -11.87 -1.74 39.02
C ALA A 470 -11.52 -3.22 39.18
N SER A 471 -10.53 -3.52 40.01
CA SER A 471 -10.05 -4.88 40.24
C SER A 471 -11.15 -5.71 40.92
N GLU A 472 -11.99 -6.38 40.13
CA GLU A 472 -12.79 -7.50 40.60
C GLU A 472 -11.97 -8.78 40.48
N ALA A 473 -12.01 -9.63 41.51
CA ALA A 473 -11.34 -10.91 41.45
C ALA A 473 -11.97 -11.73 40.31
N PRO A 474 -11.17 -12.22 39.34
CA PRO A 474 -11.73 -13.03 38.27
C PRO A 474 -12.41 -14.27 38.85
N PRO A 475 -13.49 -14.78 38.22
CA PRO A 475 -14.16 -15.97 38.69
C PRO A 475 -13.18 -17.13 38.78
N THR A 476 -13.20 -17.87 39.90
CA THR A 476 -12.32 -19.02 40.09
C THR A 476 -12.66 -20.11 39.08
N ILE A 477 -11.69 -20.49 38.26
CA ILE A 477 -11.83 -21.58 37.29
C ILE A 477 -11.47 -22.90 37.95
N ASN A 478 -12.39 -23.87 37.93
CA ASN A 478 -12.13 -25.21 38.45
C ASN A 478 -11.50 -26.10 37.38
N LEU A 479 -10.16 -26.20 37.41
CA LEU A 479 -9.38 -26.97 36.43
C LEU A 479 -9.75 -28.46 36.40
N ASN A 480 -10.13 -29.06 37.54
CA ASN A 480 -10.53 -30.47 37.59
C ASN A 480 -11.78 -30.73 36.75
N LEU A 481 -12.75 -29.81 36.76
CA LEU A 481 -13.96 -29.94 35.93
C LEU A 481 -13.64 -29.82 34.44
N ILE A 482 -12.69 -28.95 34.06
CA ILE A 482 -12.23 -28.83 32.67
C ILE A 482 -11.51 -30.11 32.24
N ALA A 483 -10.60 -30.62 33.08
CA ALA A 483 -9.89 -31.87 32.82
C ALA A 483 -10.84 -33.05 32.60
N HIS A 484 -11.93 -33.15 33.38
CA HIS A 484 -12.97 -34.17 33.17
C HIS A 484 -13.70 -34.07 31.82
N ARG A 485 -13.83 -32.88 31.24
CA ARG A 485 -14.42 -32.68 29.90
C ARG A 485 -13.40 -32.84 28.77
N CYS A 486 -12.11 -32.75 29.08
CA CYS A 486 -10.99 -32.87 28.14
C CYS A 486 -10.41 -34.29 28.05
N GLN A 487 -11.26 -35.29 27.83
CA GLN A 487 -10.87 -36.71 27.81
C GLN A 487 -10.77 -37.30 26.38
N VAL A 488 -10.97 -36.49 25.34
CA VAL A 488 -11.02 -36.96 23.94
C VAL A 488 -9.62 -37.36 23.45
N ARG A 489 -8.62 -36.53 23.73
CA ARG A 489 -7.22 -36.79 23.37
C ARG A 489 -6.31 -36.14 24.39
N LYS A 490 -5.24 -36.83 24.78
CA LYS A 490 -4.14 -36.23 25.53
C LYS A 490 -2.87 -36.27 24.68
N TRP A 491 -2.16 -35.17 24.66
CA TRP A 491 -0.84 -35.05 24.07
C TRP A 491 0.12 -34.52 25.14
N THR A 492 1.33 -35.06 25.17
CA THR A 492 2.39 -34.66 26.10
C THR A 492 3.60 -34.29 25.26
N SER A 493 4.19 -33.13 25.54
CA SER A 493 5.36 -32.68 24.80
C SER A 493 6.59 -33.51 25.24
N PRO A 494 7.38 -34.06 24.30
CA PRO A 494 8.60 -34.77 24.63
C PRO A 494 9.75 -33.84 25.02
N ASP A 495 9.75 -32.60 24.53
CA ASP A 495 10.89 -31.66 24.57
C ASP A 495 10.50 -30.23 24.98
N GLY A 496 9.25 -30.02 25.41
CA GLY A 496 8.75 -28.71 25.82
C GLY A 496 8.14 -27.89 24.68
N TYR A 497 8.26 -28.33 23.42
CA TYR A 497 7.74 -27.62 22.27
C TYR A 497 6.39 -28.16 21.81
N LEU A 498 5.56 -27.27 21.26
CA LEU A 498 4.38 -27.66 20.49
C LEU A 498 4.82 -28.06 19.09
N ASP A 499 4.34 -29.21 18.60
CA ASP A 499 4.67 -29.72 17.27
C ASP A 499 4.11 -28.79 16.17
N GLN A 500 4.94 -27.85 15.72
CA GLN A 500 4.62 -26.90 14.66
C GLN A 500 5.62 -27.04 13.52
N ASN A 501 5.10 -27.38 12.33
CA ASN A 501 5.94 -27.65 11.17
C ASN A 501 6.63 -26.41 10.59
N PHE A 502 6.22 -25.19 10.96
CA PHE A 502 6.66 -23.94 10.33
C PHE A 502 7.52 -23.06 11.25
N MET A 503 7.46 -23.23 12.58
CA MET A 503 8.24 -22.44 13.53
C MET A 503 9.54 -23.12 13.92
N ALA A 504 10.55 -22.31 14.22
CA ALA A 504 11.83 -22.67 14.81
C ALA A 504 12.00 -21.85 16.09
N PHE A 505 11.28 -22.24 17.14
CA PHE A 505 11.32 -21.52 18.41
C PHE A 505 12.65 -21.70 19.16
N GLY A 506 13.04 -20.67 19.92
CA GLY A 506 14.16 -20.76 20.85
C GLY A 506 13.80 -21.39 22.21
N PRO A 507 14.76 -21.50 23.13
CA PRO A 507 14.62 -22.22 24.39
C PRO A 507 13.49 -21.72 25.30
N ARG A 508 13.21 -20.41 25.32
CA ARG A 508 12.19 -19.84 26.23
C ARG A 508 10.75 -20.26 25.90
N TRP A 509 10.54 -20.78 24.69
CA TRP A 509 9.26 -21.30 24.24
C TRP A 509 9.09 -22.81 24.53
N ALA A 510 10.12 -23.47 25.09
CA ALA A 510 10.09 -24.88 25.47
C ALA A 510 9.33 -25.13 26.79
N ASN A 511 8.14 -24.56 26.92
CA ASN A 511 7.39 -24.51 28.19
C ASN A 511 6.11 -25.36 28.18
N MET A 512 5.84 -26.09 27.10
CA MET A 512 4.63 -26.89 26.95
C MET A 512 4.82 -28.27 27.59
N LYS A 513 3.98 -28.65 28.56
CA LYS A 513 4.04 -30.00 29.19
C LYS A 513 3.00 -30.93 28.62
N SER A 514 1.73 -30.52 28.63
CA SER A 514 0.65 -31.37 28.13
C SER A 514 -0.54 -30.57 27.62
N VAL A 515 -1.28 -31.16 26.69
CA VAL A 515 -2.57 -30.65 26.22
C VAL A 515 -3.61 -31.77 26.31
N GLN A 516 -4.69 -31.51 27.01
CA GLN A 516 -5.87 -32.37 27.10
C GLN A 516 -6.98 -31.72 26.26
N PHE A 517 -7.51 -32.45 25.28
CA PHE A 517 -8.54 -31.95 24.37
C PHE A 517 -9.92 -32.52 24.76
N GLY A 518 -10.91 -31.64 24.79
CA GLY A 518 -12.33 -31.97 24.78
C GLY A 518 -12.92 -31.81 23.37
N HIS A 519 -14.25 -31.82 23.26
CA HIS A 519 -14.92 -31.60 21.97
C HIS A 519 -14.96 -30.13 21.54
N VAL A 520 -15.00 -29.19 22.50
CA VAL A 520 -15.12 -27.74 22.25
C VAL A 520 -14.19 -26.90 23.13
N GLU A 521 -13.32 -27.54 23.90
CA GLU A 521 -12.38 -26.88 24.82
C GLU A 521 -11.09 -27.70 24.95
N ALA A 522 -10.02 -27.10 25.48
CA ALA A 522 -8.77 -27.79 25.79
C ALA A 522 -8.16 -27.24 27.09
N LEU A 523 -7.45 -28.10 27.82
CA LEU A 523 -6.67 -27.75 29.00
C LEU A 523 -5.18 -27.91 28.67
N VAL A 524 -4.44 -26.80 28.76
CA VAL A 524 -3.02 -26.72 28.45
C VAL A 524 -2.24 -26.54 29.75
N GLU A 525 -1.21 -27.36 29.94
CA GLU A 525 -0.28 -27.28 31.07
C GLU A 525 1.06 -26.75 30.57
N LEU A 526 1.48 -25.62 31.15
CA LEU A 526 2.73 -24.94 30.84
C LEU A 526 3.61 -24.91 32.09
N GLU A 527 4.92 -25.03 31.91
CA GLU A 527 5.92 -24.94 32.97
C GLU A 527 7.13 -24.17 32.45
N LEU A 528 7.57 -23.18 33.21
CA LEU A 528 8.81 -22.45 32.94
C LEU A 528 9.92 -23.12 33.73
N ASP A 529 11.12 -23.21 33.17
CA ASP A 529 12.31 -23.57 33.95
C ASP A 529 12.55 -22.47 35.00
N GLU A 530 12.71 -22.86 36.28
CA GLU A 530 12.93 -21.94 37.42
C GLU A 530 14.21 -21.10 37.29
#